data_AF-A0A830E989-F1
#
_entry.id   AF-A0A830E989-F1
#
_cell.length_a   1.000
_cell.length_b   1.000
_cell.length_c   1.000
_cell.angle_alpha   90.00
_cell.angle_beta   90.00
_cell.angle_gamma   90.00
#
_symmetry.space_group_name_H-M   'P 1'
#
loop_
_entity.id
_entity.type
_entity.pdbx_description
1 polymer ?
#
loop_
_entity_poly.entity_id
_entity_poly.type
_entity_poly.pdbx_seq_one_letter_code
_entity_poly.pdbx_strand_id
1 'polypeptide(L)' 'MGVEFIFRARISSHGGGRLIIYIPKELAQRARKLYEEDREVIVIVATEG' A
#
# COMPACT_ATOMS: atom_id res chain seq x y z
N MET A 1 -6.98 -3.89 15.60
CA MET A 1 -6.19 -4.15 14.37
C MET A 1 -7.16 -4.69 13.33
N GLY A 2 -7.48 -3.89 12.31
CA GLY A 2 -8.44 -4.25 11.26
C GLY A 2 -7.88 -3.90 9.89
N VAL A 3 -8.39 -4.55 8.84
CA VAL A 3 -7.96 -4.28 7.46
C VAL A 3 -8.46 -2.89 7.04
N GLU A 4 -7.55 -1.96 6.74
CA GLU A 4 -7.92 -0.60 6.32
C GLU A 4 -8.42 -0.54 4.88
N PHE A 5 -7.81 -1.32 3.98
CA PHE A 5 -8.21 -1.44 2.57
C PHE A 5 -7.62 -2.70 1.92
N ILE A 6 -8.33 -3.23 0.91
CA ILE A 6 -7.86 -4.31 0.02
C ILE A 6 -7.99 -3.81 -1.41
N PHE A 7 -6.92 -3.91 -2.19
CA PHE A 7 -6.93 -3.51 -3.59
C PHE A 7 -5.94 -4.33 -4.40
N ARG A 8 -6.19 -4.46 -5.70
CA ARG A 8 -5.22 -5.01 -6.64
C ARG A 8 -4.19 -3.94 -6.97
N ALA A 9 -2.92 -4.26 -6.80
CA ALA A 9 -1.81 -3.36 -7.05
C ALA A 9 -0.86 -3.94 -8.09
N ARG A 10 -0.20 -3.05 -8.84
CA ARG A 10 0.99 -3.42 -9.61
C ARG A 10 2.21 -3.23 -8.72
N ILE A 11 3.09 -4.21 -8.68
CA ILE A 11 4.39 -4.11 -8.02
C ILE A 11 5.41 -3.77 -9.10
N SER A 12 6.21 -2.74 -8.86
CA SER A 12 7.34 -2.37 -9.73
C SER A 12 8.63 -2.33 -8.93
N SER A 13 9.75 -2.62 -9.60
CA SER A 13 11.08 -2.41 -9.04
C SER A 13 11.49 -0.96 -9.20
N HIS A 14 11.96 -0.37 -8.10
CA HIS A 14 12.68 0.90 -8.11
C HIS A 14 14.15 0.57 -7.84
N GLY A 15 15.05 1.07 -8.69
CA GLY A 15 16.47 0.71 -8.67
C GLY A 15 17.08 0.65 -7.25
N GLY A 16 18.03 -0.26 -7.07
CA GLY A 16 18.63 -0.51 -5.75
C GLY A 16 17.85 -1.49 -4.86
N GLY A 17 17.08 -2.40 -5.47
CA GLY A 17 16.41 -3.50 -4.76
C GLY A 17 15.14 -3.12 -4.02
N ARG A 18 14.59 -1.92 -4.26
CA ARG A 18 13.36 -1.44 -3.61
C ARG A 18 12.15 -1.82 -4.46
N LEU A 19 11.03 -2.12 -3.80
CA LEU A 19 9.75 -2.35 -4.46
C LEU A 19 8.81 -1.17 -4.20
N ILE A 20 8.05 -0.78 -5.22
CA ILE A 20 6.99 0.22 -5.11
C ILE A 20 5.66 -0.47 -5.33
N ILE A 21 4.71 -0.20 -4.43
CA ILE A 21 3.30 -0.56 -4.56
C ILE A 21 2.54 0.71 -4.89
N TYR A 22 1.85 0.74 -6.03
CA TYR A 22 1.03 1.88 -6.40
C TYR A 22 -0.31 1.82 -5.69
N ILE A 23 -0.61 2.84 -4.89
CA ILE A 23 -1.93 3.01 -4.26
C ILE A 23 -2.87 3.65 -5.29
N PRO A 24 -4.05 3.06 -5.56
CA PRO A 24 -5.08 3.65 -6.42
C PRO A 24 -5.46 5.06 -5.97
N LYS A 25 -5.77 5.95 -6.91
CA LYS A 25 -6.05 7.37 -6.62
C LYS A 25 -7.21 7.55 -5.64
N GLU A 26 -8.23 6.72 -5.76
CA GLU A 26 -9.39 6.66 -4.88
C GLU A 26 -9.03 6.34 -3.42
N LEU A 27 -7.89 5.69 -3.17
CA LEU A 27 -7.41 5.35 -1.83
C LEU A 27 -6.34 6.33 -1.32
N ALA A 28 -5.82 7.22 -2.17
CA ALA A 28 -4.69 8.09 -1.83
C ALA A 28 -4.97 9.02 -0.64
N GLN A 29 -6.18 9.59 -0.55
CA GLN A 29 -6.55 10.46 0.58
C GLN A 29 -6.56 9.69 1.91
N ARG A 30 -7.03 8.44 1.90
CA ARG A 30 -7.08 7.60 3.10
C ARG A 30 -5.69 7.12 3.51
N ALA A 31 -4.86 6.72 2.54
CA ALA A 31 -3.47 6.37 2.79
C ALA A 31 -2.67 7.55 3.36
N ARG A 32 -2.90 8.76 2.84
CA ARG A 32 -2.31 10.00 3.37
C ARG A 32 -2.71 10.25 4.82
N LYS A 33 -3.99 10.06 5.15
CA LYS A 33 -4.48 10.21 6.54
C LYS A 33 -3.78 9.24 7.50
N LEU A 34 -3.60 7.98 7.11
CA LEU A 34 -2.88 7.00 7.94
C LEU A 34 -1.43 7.38 8.20
N TYR A 35 -0.77 7.96 7.19
CA TYR A 35 0.58 8.50 7.32
C TYR A 35 0.64 9.71 8.25
N GLU A 36 -0.29 10.65 8.11
CA GLU A 36 -0.36 11.87 8.94
C GLU A 36 -0.68 11.55 10.42
N GLU A 37 -1.41 10.47 10.68
CA GLU A 37 -1.75 9.99 12.03
C GLU A 37 -0.64 9.14 12.68
N ASP A 38 0.52 8.97 12.01
CA ASP A 38 1.65 8.13 12.45
C ASP A 38 1.22 6.71 12.88
N ARG A 39 0.21 6.16 12.18
CA ARG A 39 -0.31 4.82 12.46
C ARG A 39 0.60 3.77 11.82
N GLU A 40 0.93 2.73 12.56
CA GLU A 40 1.59 1.55 12.00
C GLU A 40 0.67 0.86 10.99
N VAL A 41 1.15 0.71 9.75
CA VAL A 41 0.43 0.05 8.65
C VAL A 41 1.21 -1.16 8.18
N ILE A 42 0.60 -2.34 8.28
CA ILE A 42 1.15 -3.59 7.76
C ILE A 42 0.60 -3.81 6.35
N VAL A 43 1.49 -3.95 5.37
CA VAL A 43 1.12 -4.25 3.98
C VAL A 43 1.29 -5.75 3.72
N ILE A 44 0.18 -6.43 3.44
CA ILE A 44 0.17 -7.85 3.07
C ILE A 44 0.02 -7.94 1.55
N VAL A 45 0.99 -8.58 0.90
CA VAL A 45 0.98 -8.83 -0.55
C VAL A 45 0.67 -10.29 -0.79
N ALA A 46 -0.41 -10.56 -1.51
CA ALA A 46 -0.77 -11.90 -1.96
C ALA A 46 -0.75 -11.93 -3.50
N THR A 47 -0.22 -13.01 -4.07
CA THR A 47 -0.26 -13.28 -5.52
C THR A 47 -1.40 -14.24 -5.81
N GLU A 48 -2.25 -13.91 -6.79
CA GLU A 48 -3.17 -14.90 -7.38
C GLU A 48 -2.31 -15.85 -8.23
N GLY A 49 -2.30 -17.14 -7.88
CA GLY A 49 -1.63 -18.21 -8.62
C GLY A 49 -2.61 -18.99 -9.48
#